data_AF-A0A6J4WRV5-F1
#
_entry.id   AF-A0A6J4WRV5-F1
#
_cell.length_a   1.000
_cell.length_b   1.000
_cell.length_c   1.000
_cell.angle_alpha   90.00
_cell.angle_beta   90.00
_cell.angle_gamma   90.00
#
_symmetry.space_group_name_H-M   'P 1'
#
loop_
_entity.id
_entity.type
_entity.pdbx_description
1 polymer ?
#
loop_
_entity_poly.entity_id
_entity_poly.type
_entity_poly.pdbx_seq_one_letter_code
_entity_poly.pdbx_strand_id
1 'polypeptide(L)'
;DIPEDEDGDYDVYARWHADENHSQSVRYTINHENGSDDVDVDQRQNGGKWVKLGTFEFDEGTDGNVVLSHTRNGDDDRACADAVKFVPAGTIDVLDIKRAHYYVWSE
;
A
#
# COMPACT_ATOMS: atom_id res chain seq x y z
N ASP A 1 16.83 5.32 8.63
CA ASP A 1 16.15 6.25 7.72
C ASP A 1 15.41 5.48 6.65
N ILE A 2 14.10 5.72 6.56
CA ILE A 2 13.26 5.35 5.41
C ILE A 2 13.45 6.52 4.43
N PRO A 3 13.69 6.29 3.12
CA PRO A 3 13.82 7.39 2.17
C PRO A 3 12.55 8.22 2.26
N GLU A 4 12.75 9.51 2.53
CA GLU A 4 11.72 10.54 2.54
C GLU A 4 10.83 10.44 1.28
N ASP A 5 9.54 10.74 1.40
CA ASP A 5 8.52 10.69 0.34
C ASP A 5 9.02 11.27 -0.99
N GLU A 6 9.54 10.44 -1.89
CA GLU A 6 9.94 10.83 -3.24
C GLU A 6 8.88 10.39 -4.24
N ASP A 7 8.72 11.20 -5.29
CA ASP A 7 7.96 10.85 -6.49
C ASP A 7 8.37 9.45 -6.99
N GLY A 8 7.40 8.63 -7.38
CA GLY A 8 7.70 7.41 -8.13
C GLY A 8 6.67 6.30 -7.99
N ASP A 9 7.03 5.14 -8.52
CA ASP A 9 6.20 3.95 -8.49
C ASP A 9 6.25 3.27 -7.11
N TYR A 10 5.09 2.98 -6.55
CA TYR A 10 4.94 2.21 -5.32
C TYR A 10 4.05 0.99 -5.54
N ASP A 11 4.53 -0.17 -5.09
CA ASP A 11 3.70 -1.32 -4.84
C ASP A 11 2.82 -1.06 -3.61
N VAL A 12 1.51 -1.03 -3.82
CA VAL A 12 0.51 -0.85 -2.77
C VAL A 12 -0.02 -2.19 -2.32
N TYR A 13 0.04 -2.44 -1.02
CA TYR A 13 -0.47 -3.65 -0.37
C TYR A 13 -1.52 -3.30 0.68
N ALA A 14 -2.49 -4.19 0.86
CA ALA A 14 -3.43 -4.16 1.98
C ALA A 14 -3.35 -5.47 2.79
N ARG A 15 -3.73 -5.37 4.06
CA ARG A 15 -3.86 -6.48 5.01
C ARG A 15 -5.18 -6.36 5.75
N TRP A 16 -5.80 -7.50 6.04
CA TRP A 16 -7.05 -7.61 6.76
C TRP A 16 -7.09 -8.90 7.59
N HIS A 17 -8.04 -8.98 8.53
CA HIS A 17 -8.43 -10.24 9.13
C HIS A 17 -9.42 -10.95 8.20
N ALA A 18 -9.25 -12.26 7.99
CA ALA A 18 -10.20 -13.05 7.20
C ALA A 18 -11.20 -13.77 8.09
N ASP A 19 -12.47 -13.62 7.76
CA ASP A 19 -13.61 -14.23 8.45
C ASP A 19 -14.70 -14.58 7.43
N GLU A 20 -15.48 -15.63 7.69
CA GLU A 20 -16.57 -16.05 6.79
C GLU A 20 -17.69 -15.01 6.64
N ASN A 21 -17.85 -14.13 7.63
CA ASN A 21 -18.85 -13.06 7.63
C ASN A 21 -18.35 -11.77 6.95
N HIS A 22 -17.15 -11.78 6.38
CA HIS A 22 -16.63 -10.65 5.59
C HIS A 22 -17.13 -10.70 4.15
N SER A 23 -17.14 -9.55 3.48
CA SER A 23 -17.52 -9.45 2.08
C SER A 23 -16.48 -10.09 1.16
N GLN A 24 -16.96 -10.66 0.06
CA GLN A 24 -16.13 -11.18 -1.03
C GLN A 24 -15.72 -10.08 -2.02
N SER A 25 -16.19 -8.84 -1.82
CA SER A 25 -16.01 -7.74 -2.76
C SER A 25 -15.89 -6.39 -2.03
N VAL A 26 -14.92 -6.28 -1.12
CA VAL A 26 -14.59 -4.99 -0.47
C VAL A 26 -13.75 -4.15 -1.42
N ARG A 27 -14.14 -2.89 -1.63
CA ARG A 27 -13.47 -1.99 -2.56
C ARG A 27 -12.35 -1.20 -1.90
N TYR A 28 -11.18 -1.24 -2.53
CA TYR A 28 -10.06 -0.34 -2.27
C TYR A 28 -9.91 0.60 -3.46
N THR A 29 -10.08 1.90 -3.24
CA THR A 29 -9.79 2.95 -4.23
C THR A 29 -8.41 3.51 -3.92
N ILE A 30 -7.49 3.41 -4.87
CA ILE A 30 -6.14 3.95 -4.78
C ILE A 30 -6.13 5.26 -5.55
N ASN A 31 -5.99 6.39 -4.86
CA ASN A 31 -5.78 7.70 -5.47
C ASN A 31 -4.29 7.93 -5.62
N HIS A 32 -3.83 8.15 -6.84
CA HIS A 32 -2.44 8.24 -7.25
C HIS A 32 -2.29 9.34 -8.32
N GLU A 33 -1.08 9.61 -8.81
CA GLU A 33 -0.83 10.79 -9.67
C GLU A 33 -1.67 10.76 -10.95
N ASN A 34 -1.74 9.59 -11.59
CA ASN A 34 -2.50 9.39 -12.82
C ASN A 34 -4.04 9.29 -12.63
N GLY A 35 -4.57 9.52 -11.42
CA GLY A 35 -6.01 9.46 -11.11
C GLY A 35 -6.35 8.47 -9.99
N SER A 36 -7.31 7.58 -10.24
CA SER A 36 -7.76 6.63 -9.22
C SER A 36 -8.18 5.29 -9.80
N ASP A 37 -7.71 4.21 -9.18
CA ASP A 37 -8.02 2.82 -9.55
C ASP A 37 -8.78 2.11 -8.43
N ASP A 38 -9.80 1.33 -8.82
CA ASP A 38 -10.60 0.51 -7.90
C ASP A 38 -10.18 -0.96 -7.95
N VAL A 39 -9.93 -1.54 -6.78
CA VAL A 39 -9.59 -2.95 -6.60
C VAL A 39 -10.56 -3.59 -5.61
N ASP A 40 -11.40 -4.49 -6.09
CA ASP A 40 -12.31 -5.28 -5.25
C ASP A 40 -11.60 -6.56 -4.76
N VAL A 41 -11.66 -6.83 -3.46
CA VAL A 41 -11.00 -8.00 -2.85
C VAL A 41 -11.95 -8.86 -2.03
N ASP A 42 -11.69 -10.17 -2.04
CA ASP A 42 -12.35 -11.13 -1.16
C ASP A 42 -11.68 -11.17 0.21
N GLN A 43 -12.31 -10.56 1.21
CA GLN A 43 -11.79 -10.52 2.57
C GLN A 43 -12.07 -11.79 3.39
N ARG A 44 -12.69 -12.82 2.81
CA ARG A 44 -12.76 -14.16 3.42
C ARG A 44 -11.46 -14.94 3.25
N GLN A 45 -10.55 -14.44 2.40
CA GLN A 45 -9.31 -15.12 2.04
C GLN A 45 -8.09 -14.30 2.46
N ASN A 46 -6.92 -14.96 2.49
CA ASN A 46 -5.61 -14.32 2.67
C ASN A 46 -5.43 -13.47 3.94
N GLY A 47 -6.24 -13.72 4.98
CA GLY A 47 -6.18 -13.00 6.25
C GLY A 47 -4.77 -13.00 6.87
N GLY A 48 -4.36 -11.84 7.37
CA GLY A 48 -3.06 -11.62 8.00
C GLY A 48 -1.87 -11.56 7.05
N LYS A 49 -2.07 -11.70 5.73
CA LYS A 49 -1.01 -11.56 4.71
C LYS A 49 -1.08 -10.19 4.03
N TRP A 50 0.04 -9.75 3.46
CA TRP A 50 0.07 -8.60 2.57
C TRP A 50 -0.39 -9.02 1.17
N VAL A 51 -1.54 -8.50 0.73
CA VAL A 51 -2.06 -8.71 -0.62
C VAL A 51 -1.77 -7.47 -1.45
N LYS A 52 -1.10 -7.64 -2.60
CA LYS A 52 -0.78 -6.54 -3.52
C LYS A 52 -2.06 -6.10 -4.22
N LEU A 53 -2.37 -4.82 -4.14
CA LEU A 53 -3.48 -4.18 -4.86
C LEU A 53 -3.03 -3.73 -6.26
N GLY A 54 -1.79 -3.28 -6.38
CA GLY A 54 -1.21 -2.84 -7.65
C GLY A 54 0.13 -2.15 -7.47
N THR A 55 0.60 -1.55 -8.55
CA THR A 55 1.74 -0.63 -8.57
C THR A 55 1.25 0.67 -9.19
N PHE A 56 1.46 1.78 -8.51
CA PHE A 56 0.94 3.09 -8.92
C PHE A 56 1.99 4.17 -8.70
N GLU A 57 1.97 5.19 -9.55
CA GLU A 57 2.84 6.37 -9.46
C GLU A 57 2.26 7.39 -8.48
N PHE A 58 3.05 7.83 -7.52
CA PHE A 58 2.68 8.85 -6.53
C PHE A 58 3.66 10.01 -6.61
N ASP A 59 3.13 11.23 -6.51
CA ASP A 59 3.90 12.44 -6.27
C ASP A 59 4.27 12.57 -4.77
N GLU A 60 5.33 13.32 -4.48
CA GLU A 60 5.72 13.69 -3.13
C GLU A 60 4.57 14.42 -2.41
N GLY A 61 4.45 14.18 -1.11
CA GLY A 61 3.44 14.81 -0.28
C GLY A 61 2.28 13.87 0.07
N THR A 62 1.06 14.43 0.19
CA THR A 62 -0.05 13.76 0.91
C THR A 62 -1.31 13.55 0.08
N ASP A 63 -1.27 13.83 -1.22
CA ASP A 63 -2.45 13.73 -2.07
C ASP A 63 -2.77 12.26 -2.41
N GLY A 64 -1.73 11.42 -2.50
CA GLY A 64 -1.84 9.97 -2.62
C GLY A 64 -2.47 9.29 -1.41
N ASN A 65 -3.49 8.46 -1.61
CA ASN A 65 -4.11 7.71 -0.51
C ASN A 65 -4.84 6.43 -0.97
N VAL A 66 -5.15 5.56 -0.01
CA VAL A 66 -5.96 4.36 -0.22
C VAL A 66 -7.24 4.45 0.62
N VAL A 67 -8.39 4.40 -0.04
CA VAL A 67 -9.71 4.44 0.58
C VAL A 67 -10.34 3.06 0.54
N LEU A 68 -10.69 2.53 1.70
CA LEU A 68 -11.57 1.37 1.77
C LEU A 68 -13.02 1.86 1.82
N SER A 69 -13.86 1.38 0.91
CA SER A 69 -15.31 1.64 0.93
C SER A 69 -16.09 0.32 0.91
N HIS A 70 -17.14 0.25 1.73
CA HIS A 70 -18.02 -0.90 1.77
C HIS A 70 -19.41 -0.53 2.26
N THR A 71 -20.45 -1.01 1.57
CA THR A 71 -21.84 -0.88 2.00
C THR A 71 -22.38 -2.26 2.36
N ARG A 72 -22.53 -2.51 3.66
CA ARG A 72 -23.00 -3.80 4.18
C ARG A 72 -24.41 -4.13 3.68
N ASN A 73 -24.56 -5.31 3.09
CA ASN A 73 -25.81 -5.91 2.65
C ASN A 73 -26.02 -7.30 3.28
N GLY A 74 -26.47 -7.30 4.54
CA GLY A 74 -26.70 -8.53 5.31
C GLY A 74 -25.61 -8.81 6.35
N ASP A 75 -25.74 -9.93 7.05
CA ASP A 75 -24.90 -10.21 8.22
C ASP A 75 -23.48 -10.67 7.89
N ASP A 76 -23.33 -11.31 6.72
CA ASP A 76 -22.11 -11.94 6.20
C ASP A 76 -21.43 -11.10 5.10
N ASP A 77 -21.54 -9.77 5.23
CA ASP A 77 -21.06 -8.79 4.26
C ASP A 77 -20.37 -7.61 4.97
N ARG A 78 -19.37 -7.92 5.81
CA ARG A 78 -18.61 -6.91 6.56
C ARG A 78 -17.28 -6.59 5.88
N ALA A 79 -16.73 -5.40 6.11
CA ALA A 79 -15.37 -5.08 5.74
C ALA A 79 -14.49 -4.89 6.97
N CYS A 80 -13.21 -5.20 6.83
CA CYS A 80 -12.18 -5.07 7.84
C CYS A 80 -10.95 -4.37 7.24
N ALA A 81 -10.47 -3.32 7.90
CA ALA A 81 -9.18 -2.71 7.62
C ALA A 81 -8.22 -3.04 8.76
N ASP A 82 -7.04 -3.58 8.44
CA ASP A 82 -5.92 -3.67 9.39
C ASP A 82 -4.85 -2.64 9.02
N ALA A 83 -4.22 -2.80 7.85
CA ALA A 83 -3.13 -1.93 7.44
C ALA A 83 -2.98 -1.83 5.91
N VAL A 84 -2.36 -0.72 5.47
CA VAL A 84 -1.88 -0.48 4.10
C VAL A 84 -0.37 -0.32 4.15
N LYS A 85 0.33 -0.73 3.09
CA LYS A 85 1.78 -0.60 2.97
C LYS A 85 2.14 -0.18 1.55
N PHE A 86 2.94 0.86 1.45
CA PHE A 86 3.57 1.33 0.21
C PHE A 86 5.02 0.84 0.21
N VAL A 87 5.46 0.24 -0.89
CA VAL A 87 6.84 -0.20 -1.08
C VAL A 87 7.32 0.37 -2.40
N PRO A 88 8.41 1.15 -2.44
CA PRO A 88 8.97 1.62 -3.70
C PRO A 88 9.16 0.45 -4.68
N ALA A 89 8.51 0.52 -5.84
CA ALA A 89 8.61 -0.46 -6.90
C ALA A 89 9.90 -0.15 -7.68
N GLY A 90 11.01 -0.66 -7.13
CA GLY A 90 12.33 -0.14 -7.46
C GLY A 90 12.66 -0.01 -8.95
N THR A 91 13.20 1.15 -9.31
CA THR A 91 14.60 1.19 -9.72
C THR A 91 15.37 1.75 -8.53
N ILE A 92 16.37 1.02 -8.02
CA ILE A 92 17.35 1.66 -7.12
C ILE A 92 18.12 2.62 -8.04
N ASP A 93 17.67 3.86 -8.17
CA ASP A 93 18.60 4.90 -8.58
C ASP A 93 19.68 4.92 -7.51
N VAL A 94 20.91 4.77 -7.96
CA VAL A 94 22.12 4.76 -7.14
C VAL A 94 21.95 5.84 -6.07
N LEU A 95 21.87 5.43 -4.80
CA LEU A 95 21.68 6.32 -3.65
C LEU A 95 22.72 7.46 -3.73
N ASP A 96 22.34 8.61 -4.28
CA ASP A 96 23.20 9.80 -4.39
C ASP A 96 23.23 10.47 -3.02
N ILE A 97 23.96 9.84 -2.09
CA ILE A 97 24.21 10.45 -0.78
C ILE A 97 25.18 11.60 -1.02
N LYS A 98 24.66 12.79 -1.33
CA LYS A 98 25.45 14.02 -1.34
C LYS A 98 26.00 14.24 0.06
N ARG A 99 27.28 13.87 0.25
CA ARG A 99 28.12 14.00 1.46
C ARG A 99 28.22 12.77 2.39
N ALA A 100 28.20 11.54 1.87
CA ALA A 100 28.66 10.39 2.67
C ALA A 100 30.18 10.49 2.95
N HIS A 101 30.56 10.88 4.17
CA HIS A 101 31.90 10.62 4.72
C HIS A 101 31.80 9.42 5.67
N TYR A 102 32.30 8.26 5.25
CA TYR A 102 32.42 7.10 6.12
C TYR A 102 33.76 7.16 6.86
N TYR A 103 33.74 7.06 8.19
CA TYR A 103 34.95 6.81 8.98
C TYR A 103 35.14 5.31 9.12
N VAL A 104 36.24 4.77 8.61
CA VAL A 104 36.70 3.43 8.97
C VAL A 104 37.72 3.59 10.09
N TRP A 105 37.40 3.06 11.27
CA TRP A 105 38.41 2.85 12.31
C TRP A 105 39.04 1.48 12.02
N SER A 106 40.33 1.45 11.70
CA SER A 106 41.13 0.21 11.77
C SER A 106 41.85 0.20 13.10
N GLU A 107 41.69 -0.88 13.89
CA GLU A 107 42.60 -1.19 15.01
C GLU A 107 44.01 -1.53 14.51
#